data_AF-A0A2U1KIC7-F1
#
_entry.id   AF-A0A2U1KIC7-F1
#
_cell.length_a   1.000
_cell.length_b   1.000
_cell.length_c   1.000
_cell.angle_alpha   90.00
_cell.angle_beta   90.00
_cell.angle_gamma   90.00
#
_symmetry.space_group_name_H-M   'P 1'
#
loop_
_entity.id
_entity.type
_entity.pdbx_description
1 polymer ?
#
loop_
_entity_poly.entity_id
_entity_poly.type
_entity_poly.pdbx_seq_one_letter_code
_entity_poly.pdbx_strand_id
1 'polypeptide(L)'
;MDENRRSKVSEVEIDEQVAFSLQEKEKKIAHGELMQAIIDADEVLQARVAKLYKDKTLTNDDRVQRLADLINARSEEVELADLINAKSEEVALNELIQPTKQAQSQKRKRNPTKAQRMSEMKVYLMHQGGYKSARLRGMAYEEIERLYYRIKRYVDKFIPMGTEETPSKK
;
A
#
# COMPACT_ATOMS: atom_id res chain seq x y z
N MET A 1 23.12 -61.75 49.48
CA MET A 1 23.25 -61.08 48.17
C MET A 1 21.87 -60.63 47.77
N ASP A 2 21.57 -59.33 47.82
CA ASP A 2 20.69 -58.62 46.87
C ASP A 2 20.41 -57.19 47.38
N GLU A 3 21.46 -56.36 47.40
CA GLU A 3 21.37 -54.91 47.68
C GLU A 3 21.12 -54.08 46.41
N ASN A 4 20.81 -54.68 45.26
CA ASN A 4 20.99 -54.03 43.96
C ASN A 4 19.69 -53.59 43.23
N ARG A 5 18.59 -53.34 43.95
CA ARG A 5 17.32 -52.90 43.32
C ARG A 5 16.73 -51.58 43.83
N ARG A 6 17.34 -50.94 44.83
CA ARG A 6 16.83 -49.67 45.38
C ARG A 6 17.52 -48.41 44.83
N SER A 7 18.69 -48.51 44.21
CA SER A 7 19.44 -47.33 43.73
C SER A 7 19.12 -46.85 42.31
N LYS A 8 18.49 -47.67 41.45
CA LYS A 8 18.25 -47.30 40.03
C LYS A 8 17.03 -46.41 39.79
N VAL A 9 16.07 -46.38 40.72
CA VAL A 9 14.85 -45.58 40.55
C VAL A 9 15.11 -44.10 40.91
N SER A 10 16.07 -43.82 41.78
CA SER A 10 16.46 -42.46 42.14
C SER A 10 17.35 -41.78 41.09
N GLU A 11 18.19 -42.48 40.33
CA GLU A 11 19.09 -41.83 39.35
C GLU A 11 18.34 -41.22 38.14
N VAL A 12 17.28 -41.89 37.65
CA VAL A 12 16.55 -41.45 36.45
C VAL A 12 15.62 -40.27 36.72
N GLU A 13 14.99 -40.21 37.91
CA GLU A 13 14.13 -39.08 38.34
C GLU A 13 14.94 -37.80 38.62
N ILE A 14 16.23 -37.91 38.92
CA ILE A 14 17.13 -36.78 39.12
C ILE A 14 17.60 -36.23 37.76
N ASP A 15 17.91 -37.09 36.78
CA ASP A 15 18.39 -36.68 35.45
C ASP A 15 17.35 -35.86 34.65
N GLU A 16 16.06 -36.22 34.68
CA GLU A 16 15.01 -35.43 34.01
C GLU A 16 14.74 -34.08 34.69
N GLN A 17 14.74 -34.03 36.03
CA GLN A 17 14.62 -32.76 36.77
C GLN A 17 15.84 -31.86 36.58
N VAL A 18 17.04 -32.43 36.50
CA VAL A 18 18.29 -31.71 36.23
C VAL A 18 18.30 -31.16 34.80
N ALA A 19 17.83 -31.94 33.81
CA ALA A 19 17.71 -31.49 32.42
C ALA A 19 16.70 -30.34 32.27
N PHE A 20 15.54 -30.40 32.93
CA PHE A 20 14.57 -29.30 32.94
C PHE A 20 15.14 -28.04 33.60
N SER A 21 15.86 -28.18 34.72
CA SER A 21 16.51 -27.07 35.41
C SER A 21 17.62 -26.43 34.57
N LEU A 22 18.38 -27.22 33.80
CA LEU A 22 19.39 -26.73 32.87
C LEU A 22 18.76 -25.96 31.71
N GLN A 23 17.72 -26.49 31.08
CA GLN A 23 17.02 -25.82 29.99
C GLN A 23 16.39 -24.48 30.44
N GLU A 24 15.82 -24.43 31.65
CA GLU A 24 15.24 -23.20 32.19
C GLU A 24 16.32 -22.15 32.51
N LYS A 25 17.48 -22.58 33.02
CA LYS A 25 18.64 -21.69 33.24
C LYS A 25 19.18 -21.14 31.93
N GLU A 26 19.33 -21.97 30.91
CA GLU A 26 19.78 -21.55 29.57
C GLU A 26 18.81 -20.51 28.97
N LYS A 27 17.49 -20.72 29.07
CA LYS A 27 16.50 -19.74 28.61
C LYS A 27 16.59 -18.41 29.35
N LYS A 28 16.82 -18.43 30.66
CA LYS A 28 17.00 -17.21 31.47
C LYS A 28 18.28 -16.46 31.11
N ILE A 29 19.37 -17.19 30.83
CA ILE A 29 20.63 -16.61 30.35
C ILE A 29 20.42 -15.95 28.98
N ALA A 30 19.83 -16.67 28.02
CA ALA A 30 19.56 -16.16 26.69
C ALA A 30 18.65 -14.91 26.69
N HIS A 31 17.64 -14.89 27.57
CA HIS A 31 16.78 -13.72 27.73
C HIS A 31 17.53 -12.50 28.30
N GLY A 32 18.41 -12.72 29.28
CA GLY A 32 19.27 -11.66 29.83
C GLY A 32 20.26 -11.10 28.80
N GLU A 33 20.86 -11.97 27.99
CA GLU A 33 21.75 -11.58 26.88
C GLU A 33 21.01 -10.74 25.83
N LEU A 34 19.78 -11.13 25.49
CA LEU A 34 18.94 -10.38 24.55
C LEU A 34 18.58 -8.99 25.08
N MET A 35 18.22 -8.87 26.36
CA MET A 35 17.97 -7.57 26.99
C MET A 35 19.22 -6.69 27.00
N GLN A 36 20.39 -7.27 27.28
CA GLN A 36 21.65 -6.53 27.26
C GLN A 36 21.99 -6.04 25.86
N ALA A 37 21.80 -6.87 24.83
CA ALA A 37 22.01 -6.50 23.44
C ALA A 37 21.09 -5.35 22.98
N ILE A 38 19.82 -5.33 23.43
CA ILE A 38 18.88 -4.23 23.15
C ILE A 38 19.39 -2.91 23.78
N ILE A 39 19.87 -2.97 25.02
CA ILE A 39 20.41 -1.79 25.72
C ILE A 39 21.68 -1.27 25.04
N ASP A 40 22.57 -2.16 24.60
CA ASP A 40 23.84 -1.78 23.97
C ASP A 40 23.67 -1.27 22.54
N ALA A 41 22.63 -1.71 21.82
CA ALA A 41 22.32 -1.24 20.48
C ALA A 41 21.71 0.18 20.44
N ASP A 42 21.11 0.64 21.54
CA ASP A 42 20.48 1.96 21.63
C ASP A 42 21.24 2.89 22.58
N GLU A 43 22.02 3.82 22.02
CA GLU A 43 22.83 4.78 22.78
C GLU A 43 22.02 5.62 23.79
N VAL A 44 20.77 5.96 23.45
CA VAL A 44 19.90 6.75 24.33
C VAL A 44 19.43 5.91 25.49
N LEU A 45 19.03 4.67 25.23
CA LEU A 45 18.67 3.70 26.27
C LEU A 45 19.86 3.41 27.16
N GLN A 46 21.04 3.15 26.58
CA GLN A 46 22.30 2.93 27.29
C GLN A 46 22.62 4.10 28.25
N ALA A 47 22.48 5.35 27.80
CA ALA A 47 22.72 6.52 28.63
C ALA A 47 21.69 6.68 29.76
N ARG A 48 20.41 6.36 29.52
CA ARG A 48 19.35 6.38 30.54
C ARG A 48 19.58 5.29 31.59
N VAL A 49 19.96 4.08 31.17
CA VAL A 49 20.32 2.96 32.05
C VAL A 49 21.56 3.29 32.90
N ALA A 50 22.60 3.88 32.32
CA ALA A 50 23.79 4.30 33.06
C ALA A 50 23.48 5.35 34.15
N LYS A 51 22.47 6.21 33.95
CA LYS A 51 21.99 7.14 34.98
C LYS A 51 21.23 6.41 36.09
N LEU A 52 20.40 5.43 35.72
CA LEU A 52 19.64 4.61 36.68
C LEU A 52 20.58 3.87 37.65
N TYR A 53 21.67 3.28 37.16
CA TYR A 53 22.64 2.57 38.00
C TYR A 53 23.52 3.48 38.86
N LYS A 54 23.62 4.77 38.53
CA LYS A 54 24.32 5.78 39.36
C LYS A 54 23.48 6.25 40.55
N ASP A 55 22.16 6.09 40.49
CA ASP A 55 21.25 6.48 41.57
C ASP A 55 21.30 5.48 42.73
N LYS A 56 21.97 5.89 43.81
CA LYS A 56 22.16 5.08 45.04
C LYS A 56 20.93 5.06 45.95
N THR A 57 19.91 5.88 45.67
CA THR A 57 18.72 6.00 46.52
C THR A 57 17.68 4.90 46.23
N LEU A 58 17.81 4.24 45.07
CA LEU A 58 16.91 3.18 44.62
C LEU A 58 17.33 1.80 45.13
N THR A 59 16.34 1.02 45.52
CA THR A 59 16.53 -0.41 45.80
C THR A 59 16.78 -1.18 44.50
N ASN A 60 17.29 -2.40 44.60
CA ASN A 60 17.51 -3.21 43.40
C ASN A 60 16.20 -3.55 42.68
N ASP A 61 15.11 -3.81 43.42
CA ASP A 61 13.80 -4.09 42.83
C ASP A 61 13.25 -2.86 42.10
N ASP A 62 13.39 -1.66 42.68
CA ASP A 62 12.98 -0.41 42.02
C ASP A 62 13.79 -0.15 40.74
N ARG A 63 15.08 -0.51 40.73
CA ARG A 63 15.93 -0.39 39.54
C ARG A 63 15.49 -1.35 38.44
N VAL A 64 15.16 -2.60 38.78
CA VAL A 64 14.67 -3.59 37.81
C VAL A 64 13.34 -3.11 37.21
N GLN A 65 12.44 -2.60 38.04
CA GLN A 65 11.16 -2.06 37.56
C GLN A 65 11.36 -0.86 36.63
N ARG A 66 12.19 0.12 37.03
CA ARG A 66 12.48 1.29 36.20
C ARG A 66 13.22 0.94 34.91
N LEU A 67 14.05 -0.11 34.92
CA LEU A 67 14.71 -0.59 33.70
C LEU A 67 13.67 -1.12 32.70
N ALA A 68 12.69 -1.90 33.16
CA ALA A 68 11.60 -2.37 32.31
C ALA A 68 10.77 -1.21 31.75
N ASP A 69 10.46 -0.21 32.58
CA ASP A 69 9.73 0.99 32.14
C ASP A 69 10.51 1.77 31.07
N LEU A 70 11.83 1.89 31.22
CA LEU A 70 12.70 2.55 30.23
C LEU A 70 12.74 1.82 28.90
N ILE A 71 12.81 0.48 28.92
CA ILE A 71 12.79 -0.34 27.69
C ILE A 71 11.45 -0.18 26.98
N ASN A 72 10.34 -0.26 27.71
CA ASN A 72 8.99 -0.10 27.14
C ASN A 72 8.79 1.30 26.56
N ALA A 73 9.14 2.35 27.32
CA ALA A 73 9.02 3.73 26.86
C ALA A 73 9.88 3.99 25.61
N ARG A 74 11.09 3.41 25.54
CA ARG A 74 11.93 3.55 24.37
C ARG A 74 11.37 2.84 23.14
N SER A 75 10.76 1.66 23.33
CA SER A 75 10.06 0.96 22.26
C SER A 75 8.90 1.80 21.71
N GLU A 76 8.12 2.44 22.56
CA GLU A 76 7.04 3.34 22.14
C GLU A 76 7.57 4.58 21.38
N GLU A 77 8.68 5.18 21.85
CA GLU A 77 9.33 6.30 21.14
C GLU A 77 9.78 5.91 19.72
N VAL A 78 10.33 4.70 19.55
CA VAL A 78 10.78 4.19 18.25
C VAL A 78 9.60 3.95 17.31
N GLU A 79 8.55 3.27 17.78
CA GLU A 79 7.33 3.02 17.00
C GLU A 79 6.66 4.33 16.54
N LEU A 80 6.64 5.36 17.40
CA LEU A 80 6.13 6.67 17.04
C LEU A 80 6.99 7.36 15.98
N ALA A 81 8.32 7.25 16.07
CA ALA A 81 9.22 7.82 15.09
C ALA A 81 9.06 7.15 13.71
N ASP A 82 8.93 5.82 13.68
CA ASP A 82 8.70 5.06 12.45
C ASP A 82 7.35 5.39 11.83
N LEU A 83 6.31 5.56 12.64
CA LEU A 83 4.98 6.00 12.16
C LEU A 83 5.00 7.41 11.58
N ILE A 84 5.74 8.35 12.18
CA ILE A 84 5.91 9.71 11.68
C ILE A 84 6.67 9.69 10.34
N ASN A 85 7.75 8.91 10.26
CA ASN A 85 8.51 8.74 9.03
C ASN A 85 7.65 8.15 7.91
N ALA A 86 6.92 7.06 8.17
CA ALA A 86 6.02 6.44 7.21
C ALA A 86 4.93 7.40 6.71
N LYS A 87 4.32 8.19 7.62
CA LYS A 87 3.34 9.22 7.22
C LYS A 87 3.99 10.33 6.39
N SER A 88 5.21 10.74 6.72
CA SER A 88 5.92 11.77 5.96
C SER A 88 6.28 11.30 4.54
N GLU A 89 6.66 10.03 4.38
CA GLU A 89 6.89 9.40 3.08
C GLU A 89 5.59 9.30 2.27
N GLU A 90 4.48 8.92 2.90
CA GLU A 90 3.16 8.87 2.27
C GLU A 90 2.71 10.26 1.79
N VAL A 91 2.91 11.30 2.60
CA VAL A 91 2.62 12.69 2.22
C VAL A 91 3.48 13.14 1.04
N ALA A 92 4.78 12.86 1.07
CA ALA A 92 5.69 13.20 -0.04
C ALA A 92 5.30 12.50 -1.36
N LEU A 93 4.90 11.22 -1.31
CA LEU A 93 4.40 10.50 -2.47
C LEU A 93 3.09 11.10 -2.99
N ASN A 94 2.16 11.46 -2.10
CA ASN A 94 0.89 12.07 -2.48
C ASN A 94 1.08 13.45 -3.12
N GLU A 95 2.00 14.28 -2.62
CA GLU A 95 2.35 15.58 -3.20
C GLU A 95 2.97 15.44 -4.61
N LEU A 96 3.75 14.40 -4.88
CA LEU A 96 4.32 14.14 -6.21
C LEU A 96 3.28 13.60 -7.21
N ILE A 97 2.30 12.83 -6.74
CA ILE A 97 1.29 12.16 -7.59
C ILE A 97 0.10 13.09 -7.94
N GLN A 98 -0.24 14.06 -7.09
CA GLN A 98 -1.32 15.01 -7.40
C GLN A 98 -1.08 15.90 -8.64
N PRO A 99 0.09 16.52 -8.87
CA PRO A 99 0.30 17.41 -10.02
C PRO A 99 0.22 16.65 -11.36
N THR A 100 0.62 15.38 -11.40
CA THR A 100 0.56 14.57 -12.63
C THR A 100 -0.88 14.19 -13.02
N LYS A 101 -1.76 13.92 -12.04
CA LYS A 101 -3.18 13.62 -12.28
C LYS A 101 -3.99 14.84 -12.74
N GLN A 102 -3.64 16.04 -12.26
CA GLN A 102 -4.30 17.29 -12.70
C GLN A 102 -3.91 17.66 -14.14
N ALA A 103 -2.66 17.41 -14.55
CA ALA A 103 -2.22 17.67 -15.92
C ALA A 103 -2.90 16.79 -16.99
N GLN A 104 -3.29 15.54 -16.64
CA GLN A 104 -4.03 14.66 -17.56
C GLN A 104 -5.50 15.06 -17.72
N SER A 105 -6.16 15.52 -16.65
CA SER A 105 -7.56 15.92 -16.69
C SER A 105 -7.77 17.26 -17.42
N GLN A 106 -6.80 18.19 -17.37
CA GLN A 106 -6.84 19.42 -18.17
C GLN A 106 -6.82 19.17 -19.69
N LYS A 107 -6.23 18.07 -20.18
CA LYS A 107 -6.27 17.72 -21.62
C LYS A 107 -7.68 17.36 -22.12
N ARG A 108 -8.62 17.04 -21.22
CA ARG A 108 -9.99 16.62 -21.56
C ARG A 108 -10.99 17.78 -21.71
N LYS A 109 -10.60 19.02 -21.38
CA LYS A 109 -11.47 20.22 -21.48
C LYS A 109 -11.12 21.16 -22.64
N ARG A 110 -10.36 20.71 -23.64
CA ARG A 110 -10.04 21.53 -24.82
C ARG A 110 -11.05 21.28 -25.93
N ASN A 111 -11.51 22.35 -26.58
CA ASN A 111 -12.29 22.24 -27.80
C ASN A 111 -11.50 21.43 -28.85
N PRO A 112 -12.15 20.54 -29.60
CA PRO A 112 -11.47 19.72 -30.58
C PRO A 112 -10.79 20.59 -31.63
N THR A 113 -9.53 20.27 -31.91
CA THR A 113 -8.73 20.94 -32.94
C THR A 113 -9.30 20.63 -34.33
N LYS A 114 -9.06 21.48 -35.34
CA LYS A 114 -9.49 21.27 -36.74
C LYS A 114 -9.18 19.84 -37.24
N ALA A 115 -8.01 19.29 -36.90
CA ALA A 115 -7.64 17.91 -37.25
C ALA A 115 -8.46 16.84 -36.52
N GLN A 116 -8.78 17.04 -35.23
CA GLN A 116 -9.63 16.12 -34.45
C GLN A 116 -11.05 16.12 -35.01
N ARG A 117 -11.61 17.30 -35.27
CA ARG A 117 -12.92 17.45 -35.90
C ARG A 117 -12.97 16.82 -37.30
N MET A 118 -11.90 16.96 -38.08
CA MET A 118 -11.77 16.28 -39.38
C MET A 118 -11.77 14.75 -39.23
N SER A 119 -11.08 14.22 -38.22
CA SER A 119 -11.06 12.79 -37.93
C SER A 119 -12.46 12.29 -37.56
N GLU A 120 -13.17 12.99 -36.69
CA GLU A 120 -14.55 12.68 -36.31
C GLU A 120 -15.49 12.68 -37.52
N MET A 121 -15.40 13.70 -38.39
CA MET A 121 -16.18 13.76 -39.62
C MET A 121 -15.86 12.58 -40.55
N LYS A 122 -14.59 12.20 -40.71
CA LYS A 122 -14.21 11.03 -41.51
C LYS A 122 -14.78 9.73 -40.96
N VAL A 123 -14.76 9.55 -39.64
CA VAL A 123 -15.37 8.37 -38.98
C VAL A 123 -16.88 8.33 -39.25
N TYR A 124 -17.57 9.46 -39.10
CA TYR A 124 -19.00 9.54 -39.41
C TYR A 124 -19.30 9.18 -40.87
N LEU A 125 -18.51 9.71 -41.80
CA LEU A 125 -18.65 9.41 -43.24
C LEU A 125 -18.40 7.94 -43.57
N MET A 126 -17.49 7.28 -42.85
CA MET A 126 -17.25 5.84 -43.04
C MET A 126 -18.45 5.00 -42.58
N HIS A 127 -18.99 5.30 -41.39
CA HIS A 127 -20.05 4.48 -40.79
C HIS A 127 -21.45 4.80 -41.33
N GLN A 128 -21.78 6.08 -41.48
CA GLN A 128 -23.12 6.53 -41.90
C GLN A 128 -23.21 6.78 -43.41
N GLY A 129 -22.09 7.18 -44.01
CA GLY A 129 -22.03 7.50 -45.45
C GLY A 129 -21.54 6.37 -46.35
N GLY A 130 -21.01 5.27 -45.78
CA GLY A 130 -20.42 4.18 -46.56
C GLY A 130 -19.12 4.54 -47.30
N TYR A 131 -18.43 5.61 -46.90
CA TYR A 131 -17.19 6.04 -47.57
C TYR A 131 -16.02 5.15 -47.15
N LYS A 132 -15.16 4.77 -48.10
CA LYS A 132 -13.91 4.06 -47.80
C LYS A 132 -12.85 5.03 -47.26
N SER A 133 -12.08 4.58 -46.27
CA SER A 133 -11.00 5.37 -45.65
C SER A 133 -9.97 5.87 -46.68
N ALA A 134 -9.65 5.07 -47.70
CA ALA A 134 -8.73 5.44 -48.78
C ALA A 134 -9.23 6.66 -49.57
N ARG A 135 -10.55 6.78 -49.77
CA ARG A 135 -11.14 7.93 -50.49
C ARG A 135 -11.07 9.20 -49.66
N LEU A 136 -11.23 9.08 -48.34
CA LEU A 136 -11.15 10.21 -47.42
C LEU A 136 -9.70 10.61 -47.10
N ARG A 137 -8.72 9.79 -47.48
CA ARG A 137 -7.30 10.04 -47.31
C ARG A 137 -6.84 11.01 -48.41
N GLY A 138 -6.36 12.19 -48.02
CA GLY A 138 -5.90 13.24 -48.96
C GLY A 138 -6.92 14.34 -49.29
N MET A 139 -8.19 14.19 -48.91
CA MET A 139 -9.17 15.28 -49.04
C MET A 139 -8.90 16.43 -48.07
N ALA A 140 -9.16 17.65 -48.53
CA ALA A 140 -9.06 18.85 -47.70
C ALA A 140 -10.18 18.88 -46.64
N TYR A 141 -9.97 19.68 -45.59
CA TYR A 141 -10.92 19.78 -44.48
C TYR A 141 -12.31 20.23 -44.96
N GLU A 142 -12.35 21.22 -45.85
CA GLU A 142 -13.58 21.84 -46.35
C GLU A 142 -14.39 20.87 -47.22
N GLU A 143 -13.72 19.97 -47.95
CA GLU A 143 -14.36 18.92 -48.74
C GLU A 143 -15.00 17.86 -47.84
N ILE A 144 -14.28 17.43 -46.81
CA ILE A 144 -14.78 16.50 -45.79
C ILE A 144 -15.96 17.11 -45.03
N GLU A 145 -15.90 18.40 -44.69
CA GLU A 145 -16.95 19.11 -43.98
C GLU A 145 -18.23 19.23 -44.82
N ARG A 146 -18.12 19.61 -46.11
CA ARG A 146 -19.26 19.64 -47.03
C ARG A 146 -19.93 18.27 -47.16
N LEU A 147 -19.12 17.23 -47.30
CA LEU A 147 -19.60 15.86 -47.43
C LEU A 147 -20.31 15.39 -46.15
N TYR A 148 -19.73 15.70 -44.99
CA TYR A 148 -20.30 15.39 -43.69
C TYR A 148 -21.68 16.01 -43.52
N TYR A 149 -21.84 17.32 -43.76
CA TYR A 149 -23.13 17.98 -43.63
C TYR A 149 -24.16 17.50 -44.65
N ARG A 150 -23.72 17.14 -45.87
CA ARG A 150 -24.60 16.54 -46.87
C ARG A 150 -25.21 15.25 -46.35
N ILE A 151 -24.39 14.31 -45.90
CA ILE A 151 -24.86 13.00 -45.41
C ILE A 151 -25.67 13.15 -44.14
N LYS A 152 -25.22 13.99 -43.20
CA LYS A 152 -25.93 14.27 -41.97
C LYS A 152 -27.36 14.74 -42.23
N ARG A 153 -27.58 15.64 -43.20
CA ARG A 153 -28.94 16.06 -43.60
C ARG A 153 -29.80 14.93 -44.15
N TYR A 154 -29.22 13.94 -44.83
CA TYR A 154 -29.97 12.79 -45.33
C TYR A 154 -30.33 11.83 -44.21
N VAL A 155 -29.39 11.57 -43.30
CA VAL A 155 -29.60 10.71 -42.12
C VAL A 155 -30.64 11.33 -41.17
N ASP A 156 -30.53 12.62 -40.89
CA ASP A 156 -31.47 13.33 -40.01
C ASP A 156 -32.90 13.36 -40.59
N LYS A 157 -33.06 13.23 -41.91
CA LYS A 157 -34.34 13.18 -42.60
C LYS A 157 -34.87 11.75 -42.81
N PHE A 158 -34.10 10.73 -42.43
CA PHE A 158 -34.51 9.35 -42.60
C PHE A 158 -35.54 8.98 -41.53
N ILE A 159 -36.76 8.63 -41.97
CA ILE A 159 -37.80 8.05 -41.12
C ILE A 159 -37.71 6.52 -41.27
N PRO A 160 -37.38 5.76 -40.21
CA PRO A 160 -37.32 4.31 -40.28
C PRO A 160 -38.69 3.72 -40.65
N MET A 161 -38.76 2.86 -41.67
CA MET A 161 -39.98 2.12 -41.98
C MET A 161 -40.33 1.22 -40.78
N GLY A 162 -41.44 1.55 -40.11
CA GLY A 162 -41.91 0.89 -38.89
C GLY A 162 -42.45 1.84 -37.81
N THR A 163 -42.32 3.16 -37.98
CA THR A 163 -42.96 4.16 -37.10
C THR A 163 -44.31 4.63 -37.61
N GLU A 164 -44.90 3.98 -38.63
CA GLU A 164 -46.33 4.12 -38.84
C GLU A 164 -47.01 3.43 -37.66
N GLU A 165 -47.48 4.22 -36.70
CA GLU A 165 -48.43 3.80 -35.68
C GLU A 165 -49.60 3.12 -36.41
N THR A 166 -49.61 1.78 -36.40
CA THR A 166 -50.77 1.03 -36.88
C THR A 166 -51.96 1.52 -36.06
N PRO A 167 -53.01 2.10 -36.67
CA PRO A 167 -54.17 2.56 -35.91
C PRO A 167 -54.79 1.35 -35.24
N SER A 168 -54.71 1.34 -33.91
CA SER A 168 -55.30 0.32 -33.05
C SER A 168 -56.79 0.19 -33.40
N LYS A 169 -57.15 -0.91 -34.04
CA LYS A 169 -58.56 -1.25 -34.30
C LYS A 169 -59.20 -1.56 -32.94
N LYS A 170 -60.08 -0.65 -32.50
CA LYS A 170 -61.06 -0.90 -31.45
C LYS A 170 -62.07 -1.95 -31.90
#